data_AF-A0A9E4IBA4-F1
#
_entry.id   AF-A0A9E4IBA4-F1
#
_cell.length_a   1.000
_cell.length_b   1.000
_cell.length_c   1.000
_cell.angle_alpha   90.00
_cell.angle_beta   90.00
_cell.angle_gamma   90.00
#
_symmetry.space_group_name_H-M   'P 1'
#
loop_
_entity.id
_entity.type
_entity.pdbx_description
1 polymer ?
#
loop_
_entity_poly.entity_id
_entity_poly.type
_entity_poly.pdbx_seq_one_letter_code
_entity_poly.pdbx_strand_id
1 'polypeptide(L)'
;KVTVKLVSSTGIGTIASGVAKAKADVILISGHNGGTGASPATSIKYAGLPWEIGLAETHQVLTINNLRDRVTLRTDGGLRTGRDIVIAAILGAEEFGIGTAALVSMGCIMVRQCHSNTCPVGVCTQDERLRGRFTGTAEKVVNLITFYAQEVREILASIGARSLQEIIGRTELLAQVSRGADYLDDLDLNPLLVKVSENTELTHCTARRRNEVQPTLDEEIFADAQPFFEHGEKMQLSYSVRNTDRTIGARTSSRIVGKFGMRNRLQPDHLTVKLTGSAGQSLGAFAVRGLKLEVSGDANDYVGKGLSGGRVVLRPPLASRLVAADNMIVGNTVLYGATDGHLFAAGRAGERFCVRNSGAKVVVEGCGANGCEYMTGGVAVILGPIGANFGAGMTGGMAYLHDPDRRAGVVLNMATLKTVPLGSPHWEEECRALIEQHAEETHSVKAARILDNWESERSNFLQICPKEMISRLPHPLEEMQEAKSA
;
A
#
# COMPACT_ATOMS: atom_id res chain seq x y z
N LYS A 1 -4.61 -3.84 -14.73
CA LYS A 1 -3.95 -2.55 -15.09
C LYS A 1 -3.52 -1.86 -13.80
N VAL A 2 -2.44 -1.08 -13.82
CA VAL A 2 -1.94 -0.25 -12.71
C VAL A 2 -2.29 1.20 -12.97
N THR A 3 -2.97 1.84 -12.02
CA THR A 3 -3.36 3.25 -12.08
C THR A 3 -2.62 4.03 -11.01
N VAL A 4 -2.05 5.18 -11.37
CA VAL A 4 -1.53 6.16 -10.41
C VAL A 4 -2.51 7.33 -10.32
N LYS A 5 -3.05 7.54 -9.12
CA LYS A 5 -3.92 8.69 -8.82
C LYS A 5 -3.05 9.86 -8.35
N LEU A 6 -3.06 10.95 -9.12
CA LEU A 6 -2.39 12.21 -8.82
C LEU A 6 -3.44 13.30 -8.61
N VAL A 7 -3.12 14.30 -7.80
CA VAL A 7 -3.94 15.51 -7.64
C VAL A 7 -3.33 16.62 -8.47
N SER A 8 -4.17 17.33 -9.23
CA SER A 8 -3.78 18.46 -10.07
C SER A 8 -2.98 19.49 -9.26
N SER A 9 -1.80 19.81 -9.76
CA SER A 9 -0.89 20.85 -9.26
C SER A 9 0.05 21.25 -10.40
N THR A 10 0.63 22.45 -10.34
CA THR A 10 1.70 22.84 -11.29
C THR A 10 2.87 21.85 -11.21
N GLY A 11 3.39 21.43 -12.36
CA GLY A 11 4.51 20.47 -12.45
C GLY A 11 4.06 19.00 -12.47
N ILE A 12 2.75 18.74 -12.45
CA ILE A 12 2.20 17.39 -12.54
C ILE A 12 2.55 16.70 -13.86
N GLY A 13 2.72 17.43 -14.97
CA GLY A 13 3.09 16.86 -16.25
C GLY A 13 4.47 16.19 -16.22
N THR A 14 5.43 16.77 -15.49
CA THR A 14 6.76 16.17 -15.26
C THR A 14 6.64 14.87 -14.47
N ILE A 15 5.83 14.86 -13.41
CA ILE A 15 5.56 13.67 -12.60
C ILE A 15 4.89 12.59 -13.46
N ALA A 16 3.88 12.96 -14.24
CA ALA A 16 3.18 12.06 -15.14
C ALA A 16 4.12 11.40 -16.16
N SER A 17 5.11 12.12 -16.68
CA SER A 17 6.15 11.54 -17.53
C SER A 17 6.97 10.47 -16.81
N GLY A 18 7.34 10.71 -15.55
CA GLY A 18 7.99 9.71 -14.71
C GLY A 18 7.11 8.47 -14.48
N VAL A 19 5.83 8.69 -14.18
CA VAL A 19 4.83 7.63 -13.98
C VAL A 19 4.65 6.77 -15.23
N ALA A 20 4.58 7.37 -16.41
CA ALA A 20 4.50 6.64 -17.68
C ALA A 20 5.78 5.81 -17.94
N LYS A 21 6.96 6.39 -17.69
CA LYS A 21 8.25 5.66 -17.78
C LYS A 21 8.33 4.50 -16.78
N ALA A 22 7.70 4.65 -15.61
CA ALA A 22 7.58 3.62 -14.58
C ALA A 22 6.52 2.54 -14.88
N LYS A 23 6.01 2.46 -16.12
CA LYS A 23 5.11 1.41 -16.63
C LYS A 23 3.70 1.41 -16.01
N ALA A 24 3.22 2.55 -15.50
CA ALA A 24 1.81 2.68 -15.18
C ALA A 24 0.95 2.55 -16.46
N ASP A 25 -0.28 2.04 -16.36
CA ASP A 25 -1.20 1.92 -17.49
C ASP A 25 -2.13 3.12 -17.60
N VAL A 26 -2.48 3.70 -16.45
CA VAL A 26 -3.45 4.78 -16.35
C VAL A 26 -2.92 5.84 -15.39
N ILE A 27 -3.06 7.11 -15.76
CA ILE A 27 -2.80 8.25 -14.87
C ILE A 27 -4.14 8.94 -14.64
N LEU A 28 -4.57 8.99 -13.37
CA LEU A 28 -5.76 9.72 -12.95
C LEU A 28 -5.35 11.08 -12.42
N ILE A 29 -5.85 12.16 -13.03
CA ILE A 29 -5.68 13.54 -12.59
C ILE A 29 -6.95 13.99 -11.86
N SER A 30 -6.84 14.17 -10.55
CA SER A 30 -7.93 14.63 -9.70
C SER A 30 -7.90 16.14 -9.47
N GLY A 31 -9.03 16.82 -9.67
CA GLY A 31 -9.18 18.22 -9.33
C GLY A 31 -9.27 18.48 -7.82
N HIS A 32 -8.96 19.71 -7.42
CA HIS A 32 -9.06 20.18 -6.03
C HIS A 32 -10.48 20.07 -5.43
N ASN A 33 -11.49 20.04 -6.30
CA ASN A 33 -12.92 20.03 -5.97
C ASN A 33 -13.48 18.61 -5.77
N GLY A 34 -12.61 17.62 -5.58
CA GLY A 34 -12.98 16.25 -5.22
C GLY A 34 -13.73 16.15 -3.88
N GLY A 35 -14.59 15.13 -3.75
CA GLY A 35 -15.28 14.83 -2.50
C GLY A 35 -14.39 14.09 -1.50
N THR A 36 -14.67 14.26 -0.20
CA THR A 36 -14.03 13.49 0.88
C THR A 36 -15.03 13.23 2.01
N GLY A 37 -14.90 12.08 2.68
CA GLY A 37 -15.67 11.76 3.88
C GLY A 37 -15.20 12.52 5.11
N ALA A 38 -13.89 12.77 5.22
CA ALA A 38 -13.25 13.50 6.30
C ALA A 38 -11.93 14.11 5.84
N SER A 39 -11.73 15.40 6.06
CA SER A 39 -10.48 16.11 5.78
C SER A 39 -10.49 17.46 6.51
N PRO A 40 -9.32 18.01 6.89
CA PRO A 40 -9.25 19.38 7.38
C PRO A 40 -9.86 20.36 6.37
N ALA A 41 -10.62 21.33 6.88
CA ALA A 41 -11.25 22.35 6.05
C ALA A 41 -10.22 23.16 5.24
N THR A 42 -9.02 23.35 5.81
CA THR A 42 -7.89 24.01 5.14
C THR A 42 -7.47 23.25 3.89
N SER A 43 -7.32 21.93 3.95
CA SER A 43 -6.98 21.11 2.78
C SER A 43 -8.07 21.17 1.71
N ILE A 44 -9.34 21.12 2.10
CA ILE A 44 -10.48 21.20 1.15
C ILE A 44 -10.51 22.54 0.40
N LYS A 45 -10.10 23.63 1.06
CA LYS A 45 -10.20 24.98 0.51
C LYS A 45 -8.93 25.49 -0.17
N TYR A 46 -7.76 24.99 0.23
CA TYR A 46 -6.48 25.60 -0.14
C TYR A 46 -5.45 24.62 -0.75
N ALA A 47 -5.78 23.33 -0.88
CA ALA A 47 -4.86 22.36 -1.49
C ALA A 47 -5.39 21.83 -2.83
N GLY A 48 -4.49 21.75 -3.82
CA GLY A 48 -4.77 21.28 -5.18
C GLY A 48 -5.22 22.39 -6.13
N LEU A 49 -5.24 22.08 -7.43
CA LEU A 49 -5.67 22.96 -8.51
C LEU A 49 -6.85 22.38 -9.30
N PRO A 50 -7.52 23.19 -10.16
CA PRO A 50 -8.54 22.70 -11.09
C PRO A 50 -8.00 21.56 -11.95
N TRP A 51 -8.84 20.58 -12.27
CA TRP A 51 -8.41 19.43 -13.07
C TRP A 51 -8.08 19.85 -14.50
N GLU A 52 -8.72 20.91 -15.01
CA GLU A 52 -8.49 21.48 -16.33
C GLU A 52 -7.01 21.82 -16.55
N ILE A 53 -6.37 22.42 -15.54
CA ILE A 53 -4.95 22.80 -15.56
C ILE A 53 -4.07 21.56 -15.59
N GLY A 54 -4.21 20.69 -14.58
CA GLY A 54 -3.34 19.52 -14.45
C GLY A 54 -3.54 18.47 -15.56
N LEU A 55 -4.75 18.35 -16.08
CA LEU A 55 -5.08 17.45 -17.19
C LEU A 55 -4.43 17.94 -18.48
N ALA A 56 -4.60 19.22 -18.82
CA ALA A 56 -3.99 19.81 -20.00
C ALA A 56 -2.46 19.74 -19.91
N GLU A 57 -1.86 20.13 -18.78
CA GLU A 57 -0.41 20.04 -18.54
C GLU A 57 0.09 18.60 -18.72
N THR A 58 -0.62 17.63 -18.14
CA THR A 58 -0.28 16.21 -18.27
C THR A 58 -0.35 15.73 -19.71
N HIS A 59 -1.43 16.07 -20.42
CA HIS A 59 -1.61 15.71 -21.83
C HIS A 59 -0.48 16.29 -22.68
N GLN A 60 -0.23 17.59 -22.56
CA GLN A 60 0.79 18.31 -23.30
C GLN A 60 2.20 17.75 -23.03
N VAL A 61 2.60 17.62 -21.77
CA VAL A 61 3.95 17.16 -21.41
C VAL A 61 4.18 15.70 -21.84
N LEU A 62 3.20 14.81 -21.70
CA LEU A 62 3.32 13.44 -22.19
C LEU A 62 3.44 13.39 -23.72
N THR A 63 2.72 14.26 -24.44
CA THR A 63 2.82 14.37 -25.90
C THR A 63 4.20 14.87 -26.33
N ILE A 64 4.72 15.93 -25.71
CA ILE A 64 6.08 16.46 -25.97
C ILE A 64 7.15 15.37 -25.79
N ASN A 65 6.95 14.46 -24.83
CA ASN A 65 7.91 13.40 -24.51
C ASN A 65 7.68 12.09 -25.30
N ASN A 66 6.72 12.02 -26.22
CA ASN A 66 6.31 10.79 -26.91
C ASN A 66 5.98 9.64 -25.94
N LEU A 67 5.24 9.96 -24.87
CA LEU A 67 4.77 9.03 -23.85
C LEU A 67 3.25 8.94 -23.77
N ARG A 68 2.53 9.81 -24.49
CA ARG A 68 1.07 9.94 -24.41
C ARG A 68 0.32 8.69 -24.85
N ASP A 69 0.90 7.92 -25.76
CA ASP A 69 0.41 6.64 -26.27
C ASP A 69 0.54 5.48 -25.27
N ARG A 70 1.42 5.61 -24.26
CA ARG A 70 1.72 4.54 -23.28
C ARG A 70 0.71 4.45 -22.14
N VAL A 71 -0.08 5.51 -21.91
CA VAL A 71 -0.97 5.62 -20.76
C VAL A 71 -2.35 6.07 -21.17
N THR A 72 -3.38 5.60 -20.46
CA THR A 72 -4.72 6.18 -20.52
C THR A 72 -4.81 7.33 -19.52
N LEU A 73 -5.29 8.50 -19.94
CA LEU A 73 -5.55 9.60 -19.01
C LEU A 73 -6.98 9.53 -18.48
N ARG A 74 -7.13 9.55 -17.17
CA ARG A 74 -8.42 9.62 -16.48
C ARG A 74 -8.50 10.94 -15.72
N THR A 75 -9.69 11.51 -15.58
CA THR A 75 -9.89 12.66 -14.69
C THR A 75 -11.11 12.51 -13.80
N ASP A 76 -11.05 13.09 -12.60
CA ASP A 76 -12.19 13.27 -11.70
C ASP A 76 -12.10 14.66 -11.04
N GLY A 77 -13.18 15.13 -10.43
CA GLY A 77 -13.21 16.44 -9.77
C GLY A 77 -14.46 17.25 -10.10
N GLY A 78 -15.58 16.91 -9.47
CA GLY A 78 -16.81 17.69 -9.62
C GLY A 78 -17.47 17.64 -11.01
N LEU A 79 -17.16 16.62 -11.82
CA LEU A 79 -17.85 16.34 -13.08
C LEU A 79 -19.32 16.04 -12.80
N ARG A 80 -20.22 16.89 -13.32
CA ARG A 80 -21.66 16.86 -13.04
C ARG A 80 -22.54 16.71 -14.28
N THR A 81 -21.99 16.94 -15.46
CA THR A 81 -22.75 17.04 -16.71
C THR A 81 -22.04 16.33 -17.85
N GLY A 82 -22.78 16.03 -18.93
CA GLY A 82 -22.20 15.58 -20.19
C GLY A 82 -21.25 16.62 -20.80
N ARG A 83 -21.53 17.91 -20.64
CA ARG A 83 -20.60 18.99 -21.04
C ARG A 83 -19.24 18.89 -20.33
N ASP A 84 -19.23 18.63 -19.03
CA ASP A 84 -17.97 18.49 -18.28
C ASP A 84 -17.12 17.33 -18.84
N ILE A 85 -17.77 16.22 -19.20
CA ILE A 85 -17.10 15.07 -19.84
C ILE A 85 -16.51 15.47 -21.20
N VAL A 86 -17.28 16.17 -22.04
CA VAL A 86 -16.81 16.60 -23.37
C VAL A 86 -15.62 17.55 -23.25
N ILE A 87 -15.66 18.52 -22.33
CA ILE A 87 -14.52 19.42 -22.08
C ILE A 87 -13.31 18.63 -21.60
N ALA A 88 -13.48 17.71 -20.64
CA ALA A 88 -12.39 16.86 -20.18
C ALA A 88 -11.79 16.00 -21.30
N ALA A 89 -12.63 15.47 -22.21
CA ALA A 89 -12.17 14.75 -23.38
C ALA A 89 -11.32 15.65 -24.29
N ILE A 90 -11.80 16.85 -24.61
CA ILE A 90 -11.08 17.83 -25.43
C ILE A 90 -9.74 18.21 -24.80
N LEU A 91 -9.67 18.36 -23.47
CA LEU A 91 -8.41 18.60 -22.76
C LEU A 91 -7.51 17.37 -22.64
N GLY A 92 -7.95 16.21 -23.14
CA GLY A 92 -7.11 15.05 -23.36
C GLY A 92 -7.40 13.83 -22.49
N ALA A 93 -8.47 13.83 -21.68
CA ALA A 93 -8.89 12.65 -20.92
C ALA A 93 -9.58 11.60 -21.81
N GLU A 94 -9.43 10.34 -21.43
CA GLU A 94 -10.04 9.17 -22.08
C GLU A 94 -11.06 8.48 -21.18
N GLU A 95 -10.99 8.69 -19.86
CA GLU A 95 -11.88 8.12 -18.85
C GLU A 95 -12.28 9.17 -17.79
N PHE A 96 -13.47 9.02 -17.22
CA PHE A 96 -14.08 10.05 -16.34
C PHE A 96 -14.58 9.43 -15.04
N GLY A 97 -14.12 9.95 -13.90
CA GLY A 97 -14.51 9.50 -12.57
C GLY A 97 -15.65 10.33 -11.99
N ILE A 98 -16.76 9.67 -11.65
CA ILE A 98 -17.97 10.31 -11.11
C ILE A 98 -18.22 9.78 -9.69
N GLY A 99 -17.87 10.59 -8.68
CA GLY A 99 -18.05 10.24 -7.26
C GLY A 99 -19.30 10.88 -6.66
N THR A 100 -19.23 12.17 -6.34
CA THR A 100 -20.29 12.89 -5.60
C THR A 100 -21.65 12.83 -6.29
N ALA A 101 -21.73 12.98 -7.62
CA ALA A 101 -23.01 12.90 -8.33
C ALA A 101 -23.64 11.50 -8.21
N ALA A 102 -22.83 10.43 -8.20
CA ALA A 102 -23.31 9.08 -7.93
C ALA A 102 -23.78 8.91 -6.48
N LEU A 103 -23.11 9.53 -5.50
CA LEU A 103 -23.62 9.57 -4.12
C LEU A 103 -24.97 10.32 -4.03
N VAL A 104 -25.14 11.41 -4.77
CA VAL A 104 -26.39 12.18 -4.82
C VAL A 104 -27.51 11.37 -5.46
N SER A 105 -27.26 10.65 -6.56
CA SER A 105 -28.28 9.77 -7.15
C SER A 105 -28.68 8.63 -6.21
N MET A 106 -27.78 8.19 -5.34
CA MET A 106 -28.07 7.24 -4.26
C MET A 106 -28.78 7.86 -3.04
N GLY A 107 -29.02 9.18 -3.02
CA GLY A 107 -29.80 9.85 -1.97
C GLY A 107 -29.00 10.80 -1.07
N CYS A 108 -27.72 11.06 -1.35
CA CYS A 108 -26.98 12.10 -0.63
C CYS A 108 -27.63 13.47 -0.84
N ILE A 109 -28.00 14.12 0.26
CA ILE A 109 -28.61 15.47 0.28
C ILE A 109 -27.60 16.59 0.56
N MET A 110 -26.30 16.30 0.43
CA MET A 110 -25.21 17.29 0.57
C MET A 110 -25.14 18.04 1.93
N VAL A 111 -25.54 17.37 3.03
CA VAL A 111 -25.51 17.95 4.39
C VAL A 111 -24.11 18.05 5.03
N ARG A 112 -23.08 17.45 4.41
CA ARG A 112 -21.65 17.55 4.82
C ARG A 112 -21.30 17.04 6.24
N GLN A 113 -22.05 16.06 6.74
CA GLN A 113 -21.81 15.41 8.04
C GLN A 113 -21.18 14.02 7.92
N CYS A 114 -20.48 13.74 6.81
CA CYS A 114 -19.93 12.41 6.52
C CYS A 114 -18.92 11.94 7.59
N HIS A 115 -18.12 12.86 8.14
CA HIS A 115 -17.14 12.60 9.18
C HIS A 115 -17.76 12.36 10.56
N SER A 116 -19.02 12.76 10.77
CA SER A 116 -19.68 12.74 12.07
C SER A 116 -20.37 11.40 12.37
N ASN A 117 -20.36 10.46 11.42
CA ASN A 117 -21.12 9.20 11.49
C ASN A 117 -22.65 9.38 11.61
N THR A 118 -23.19 10.59 11.38
CA THR A 118 -24.61 10.93 11.56
C THR A 118 -25.35 11.17 10.24
N CYS A 119 -24.97 10.49 9.16
CA CYS A 119 -25.60 10.68 7.86
C CYS A 119 -27.12 10.41 7.91
N PRO A 120 -27.99 11.40 7.61
CA PRO A 120 -29.43 11.28 7.83
C PRO A 120 -30.11 10.28 6.87
N VAL A 121 -29.42 9.95 5.78
CA VAL A 121 -29.91 9.15 4.64
C VAL A 121 -29.12 7.84 4.47
N GLY A 122 -28.31 7.45 5.46
CA GLY A 122 -27.63 6.14 5.45
C GLY A 122 -26.50 5.97 4.43
N VAL A 123 -26.01 7.05 3.80
CA VAL A 123 -24.96 6.98 2.76
C VAL A 123 -23.55 6.85 3.38
N CYS A 124 -23.16 7.77 4.27
CA CYS A 124 -21.83 7.78 4.89
C CYS A 124 -21.94 7.64 6.42
N THR A 125 -22.30 6.45 6.89
CA THR A 125 -22.42 6.12 8.32
C THR A 125 -22.26 4.62 8.54
N GLN A 126 -21.69 4.24 9.69
CA GLN A 126 -21.59 2.87 10.17
C GLN A 126 -22.65 2.54 11.23
N ASP A 127 -23.42 3.54 11.71
CA ASP A 127 -24.55 3.32 12.62
C ASP A 127 -25.65 2.53 11.90
N GLU A 128 -26.03 1.36 12.45
CA GLU A 128 -26.98 0.44 11.85
C GLU A 128 -28.38 1.06 11.66
N ARG A 129 -28.85 1.85 12.62
CA ARG A 129 -30.15 2.51 12.57
C ARG A 129 -30.18 3.57 11.47
N LEU A 130 -29.07 4.29 11.28
CA LEU A 130 -28.97 5.27 10.19
C LEU A 130 -28.76 4.60 8.82
N ARG A 131 -28.01 3.49 8.75
CA ARG A 131 -27.90 2.67 7.54
C ARG A 131 -29.24 2.12 7.08
N GLY A 132 -30.15 1.79 8.00
CA GLY A 132 -31.52 1.40 7.70
C GLY A 132 -32.35 2.46 6.95
N ARG A 133 -31.85 3.71 6.84
CA ARG A 133 -32.48 4.80 6.06
C ARG A 133 -31.98 4.90 4.63
N PHE A 134 -31.02 4.06 4.22
CA PHE A 134 -30.47 4.09 2.88
C PHE A 134 -31.50 3.63 1.84
N THR A 135 -31.73 4.45 0.82
CA THR A 135 -32.69 4.17 -0.26
C THR A 135 -32.04 4.21 -1.64
N GLY A 136 -30.70 4.24 -1.71
CA GLY A 136 -29.97 4.19 -2.97
C GLY A 136 -30.11 2.82 -3.64
N THR A 137 -30.17 2.80 -4.97
CA THR A 137 -30.27 1.56 -5.74
C THR A 137 -29.31 1.60 -6.92
N ALA A 138 -28.96 0.43 -7.45
CA ALA A 138 -28.11 0.33 -8.62
C ALA A 138 -28.74 1.02 -9.84
N GLU A 139 -30.06 0.90 -10.02
CA GLU A 139 -30.82 1.49 -11.12
C GLU A 139 -30.70 3.02 -11.13
N LYS A 140 -30.71 3.67 -9.95
CA LYS A 140 -30.51 5.13 -9.85
C LYS A 140 -29.15 5.55 -10.38
N VAL A 141 -28.11 4.75 -10.12
CA VAL A 141 -26.76 5.00 -10.62
C VAL A 141 -26.68 4.72 -12.13
N VAL A 142 -27.28 3.63 -12.61
CA VAL A 142 -27.37 3.32 -14.05
C VAL A 142 -28.04 4.48 -14.79
N ASN A 143 -29.19 4.94 -14.31
CA ASN A 143 -29.92 6.06 -14.92
C ASN A 143 -29.08 7.34 -14.97
N LEU A 144 -28.35 7.67 -13.90
CA LEU A 144 -27.43 8.82 -13.89
C LEU A 144 -26.40 8.70 -15.03
N ILE A 145 -25.72 7.56 -15.14
CA ILE A 145 -24.70 7.35 -16.16
C ILE A 145 -25.32 7.33 -17.57
N THR A 146 -26.52 6.77 -17.73
CA THR A 146 -27.27 6.82 -18.99
C THR A 146 -27.58 8.25 -19.41
N PHE A 147 -28.00 9.12 -18.50
CA PHE A 147 -28.24 10.53 -18.81
C PHE A 147 -26.97 11.29 -19.19
N TYR A 148 -25.86 11.04 -18.50
CA TYR A 148 -24.56 11.62 -18.88
C TYR A 148 -24.17 11.17 -20.30
N ALA A 149 -24.28 9.87 -20.59
CA ALA A 149 -23.94 9.34 -21.90
C ALA A 149 -24.83 9.91 -23.00
N GLN A 150 -26.12 10.10 -22.73
CA GLN A 150 -27.06 10.72 -23.66
C GLN A 150 -26.69 12.18 -23.93
N GLU A 151 -26.43 12.99 -22.89
CA GLU A 151 -26.02 14.38 -23.03
C GLU A 151 -24.69 14.51 -23.79
N VAL A 152 -23.71 13.64 -23.51
CA VAL A 152 -22.45 13.58 -24.27
C VAL A 152 -22.72 13.35 -25.76
N ARG A 153 -23.59 12.40 -26.11
CA ARG A 153 -23.93 12.12 -27.52
C ARG A 153 -24.61 13.30 -28.20
N GLU A 154 -25.48 14.01 -27.50
CA GLU A 154 -26.15 15.21 -27.99
C GLU A 154 -25.14 16.33 -28.28
N ILE A 155 -24.20 16.56 -27.36
CA ILE A 155 -23.14 17.55 -27.55
C ILE A 155 -22.21 17.16 -28.71
N LEU A 156 -21.78 15.90 -28.78
CA LEU A 156 -20.96 15.40 -29.88
C LEU A 156 -21.62 15.63 -31.25
N ALA A 157 -22.92 15.31 -31.36
CA ALA A 157 -23.68 15.56 -32.57
C ALA A 157 -23.74 17.06 -32.92
N SER A 158 -23.87 17.94 -31.92
CA SER A 158 -23.92 19.40 -32.13
C SER A 158 -22.62 20.00 -32.68
N ILE A 159 -21.47 19.37 -32.37
CA ILE A 159 -20.14 19.80 -32.85
C ILE A 159 -19.67 18.97 -34.06
N GLY A 160 -20.53 18.10 -34.61
CA GLY A 160 -20.25 17.29 -35.80
C GLY A 160 -19.35 16.07 -35.57
N ALA A 161 -19.11 15.66 -34.32
CA ALA A 161 -18.34 14.46 -33.98
C ALA A 161 -19.25 13.23 -33.84
N ARG A 162 -18.79 12.06 -34.29
CA ARG A 162 -19.56 10.80 -34.21
C ARG A 162 -19.22 9.96 -32.99
N SER A 163 -18.07 10.23 -32.38
CA SER A 163 -17.55 9.48 -31.24
C SER A 163 -16.73 10.37 -30.31
N LEU A 164 -16.54 9.92 -29.06
CA LEU A 164 -15.70 10.64 -28.12
C LEU A 164 -14.23 10.62 -28.55
N GLN A 165 -13.77 9.53 -29.18
CA GLN A 165 -12.40 9.41 -29.68
C GLN A 165 -12.02 10.51 -30.67
N GLU A 166 -12.96 10.98 -31.49
CA GLU A 166 -12.71 12.03 -32.47
C GLU A 166 -12.36 13.39 -31.86
N ILE A 167 -12.72 13.63 -30.60
CA ILE A 167 -12.55 14.93 -29.93
C ILE A 167 -11.48 14.93 -28.85
N ILE A 168 -10.89 13.78 -28.51
CA ILE A 168 -9.89 13.70 -27.44
C ILE A 168 -8.66 14.51 -27.84
N GLY A 169 -8.24 15.44 -26.98
CA GLY A 169 -7.08 16.32 -27.22
C GLY A 169 -7.30 17.41 -28.28
N ARG A 170 -8.51 17.54 -28.85
CA ARG A 170 -8.83 18.51 -29.90
C ARG A 170 -9.17 19.89 -29.33
N THR A 171 -8.19 20.53 -28.69
CA THR A 171 -8.36 21.80 -27.99
C THR A 171 -8.87 22.94 -28.87
N GLU A 172 -8.72 22.83 -30.20
CA GLU A 172 -9.28 23.79 -31.16
C GLU A 172 -10.82 23.86 -31.17
N LEU A 173 -11.50 22.88 -30.56
CA LEU A 173 -12.95 22.88 -30.37
C LEU A 173 -13.42 23.77 -29.22
N LEU A 174 -12.49 24.31 -28.43
CA LEU A 174 -12.78 25.22 -27.31
C LEU A 174 -12.26 26.62 -27.63
N ALA A 175 -13.09 27.61 -27.28
CA ALA A 175 -12.71 29.01 -27.30
C ALA A 175 -13.06 29.65 -25.96
N GLN A 176 -12.16 30.46 -25.43
CA GLN A 176 -12.47 31.32 -24.30
C GLN A 176 -13.43 32.42 -24.76
N VAL A 177 -14.50 32.62 -23.99
CA VAL A 177 -15.46 33.69 -24.23
C VAL A 177 -15.33 34.69 -23.09
N SER A 178 -15.01 35.95 -23.40
CA SER A 178 -15.10 37.04 -22.43
C SER A 178 -16.56 37.48 -22.30
N ARG A 179 -17.11 37.40 -21.10
CA ARG A 179 -18.49 37.81 -20.75
C ARG A 179 -18.55 38.61 -19.44
N GLY A 180 -17.39 39.03 -18.92
CA GLY A 180 -17.29 39.83 -17.70
C GLY A 180 -17.74 41.28 -17.93
N ALA A 181 -17.96 42.00 -16.83
CA ALA A 181 -18.08 43.45 -16.91
C ALA A 181 -16.70 44.06 -17.20
N ASP A 182 -16.65 45.16 -17.95
CA ASP A 182 -15.42 45.77 -18.50
C ASP A 182 -14.33 46.13 -17.45
N TYR A 183 -14.69 46.17 -16.16
CA TYR A 183 -13.78 46.47 -15.05
C TYR A 183 -13.11 45.24 -14.42
N LEU A 184 -13.41 44.02 -14.90
CA LEU A 184 -12.79 42.79 -14.43
C LEU A 184 -11.64 42.39 -15.35
N ASP A 185 -10.52 41.99 -14.74
CA ASP A 185 -9.42 41.37 -15.49
C ASP A 185 -9.84 39.99 -16.01
N ASP A 186 -9.65 39.78 -17.30
CA ASP A 186 -9.83 38.47 -17.92
C ASP A 186 -8.69 37.52 -17.56
N LEU A 187 -9.01 36.24 -17.38
CA LEU A 187 -8.02 35.19 -17.23
C LEU A 187 -7.41 34.85 -18.58
N ASP A 188 -6.14 34.46 -18.62
CA ASP A 188 -5.55 33.86 -19.81
C ASP A 188 -5.74 32.32 -19.76
N LEU A 189 -6.67 31.79 -20.56
CA LEU A 189 -6.88 30.34 -20.68
C LEU A 189 -6.05 29.72 -21.82
N ASN A 190 -5.27 30.52 -22.57
CA ASN A 190 -4.47 30.03 -23.68
C ASN A 190 -3.56 28.85 -23.31
N PRO A 191 -2.88 28.82 -22.13
CA PRO A 191 -2.05 27.67 -21.75
C PRO A 191 -2.78 26.33 -21.73
N LEU A 192 -4.10 26.32 -21.51
CA LEU A 192 -4.92 25.10 -21.53
C LEU A 192 -5.27 24.64 -22.95
N LEU A 193 -5.31 25.58 -23.88
CA LEU A 193 -5.80 25.38 -25.25
C LEU A 193 -4.67 25.13 -26.25
N VAL A 194 -3.40 25.35 -25.86
CA VAL A 194 -2.25 25.08 -26.71
C VAL A 194 -2.23 23.63 -27.16
N LYS A 195 -2.29 23.43 -28.48
CA LYS A 195 -2.04 22.14 -29.12
C LYS A 195 -0.53 21.94 -29.27
N VAL A 196 -0.01 20.89 -28.68
CA VAL A 196 1.37 20.45 -28.93
C VAL A 196 1.38 19.72 -30.27
N SER A 197 2.28 20.12 -31.16
CA SER A 197 2.47 19.46 -32.46
C SER A 197 2.84 17.99 -32.26
N GLU A 198 2.02 17.10 -32.78
CA GLU A 198 2.25 15.66 -32.77
C GLU A 198 3.23 15.29 -33.90
N ASN A 199 4.37 14.67 -33.58
CA ASN A 199 5.27 14.10 -34.59
C ASN A 199 4.72 12.77 -35.17
N THR A 200 3.68 12.22 -34.56
CA THR A 200 3.01 10.95 -34.90
C THR A 200 1.55 11.07 -34.54
N GLU A 201 0.64 10.68 -35.44
CA GLU A 201 -0.81 10.65 -35.15
C GLU A 201 -1.07 9.85 -33.87
N LEU A 202 -1.52 10.53 -32.82
CA LEU A 202 -1.89 9.87 -31.57
C LEU A 202 -3.13 9.00 -31.81
N THR A 203 -2.93 7.68 -31.87
CA THR A 203 -4.04 6.73 -31.85
C THR A 203 -4.56 6.63 -30.43
N HIS A 204 -5.65 7.36 -30.14
CA HIS A 204 -6.39 7.26 -28.89
C HIS A 204 -7.15 5.93 -28.85
N CYS A 205 -6.59 4.94 -28.15
CA CYS A 205 -7.17 3.61 -28.03
C CYS A 205 -7.66 3.38 -26.60
N THR A 206 -8.98 3.35 -26.42
CA THR A 206 -9.62 3.04 -25.12
C THR A 206 -9.38 1.58 -24.68
N ALA A 207 -8.94 0.71 -25.58
CA ALA A 207 -8.66 -0.72 -25.34
C ALA A 207 -7.15 -1.05 -25.23
N ARG A 208 -6.30 -0.08 -24.85
CA ARG A 208 -4.86 -0.32 -24.64
C ARG A 208 -4.63 -1.52 -23.72
N ARG A 209 -3.76 -2.44 -24.14
CA ARG A 209 -3.25 -3.52 -23.29
C ARG A 209 -2.43 -2.91 -22.15
N ARG A 210 -2.21 -3.71 -21.10
CA ARG A 210 -1.31 -3.34 -20.03
C ARG A 210 0.12 -3.18 -20.59
N ASN A 211 0.88 -2.25 -20.01
CA ASN A 211 2.31 -2.14 -20.17
C ASN A 211 2.98 -3.36 -19.52
N GLU A 212 3.50 -4.25 -20.37
CA GLU A 212 4.18 -5.46 -19.92
C GLU A 212 5.49 -5.11 -19.18
N VAL A 213 5.79 -5.95 -18.20
CA VAL A 213 6.99 -5.87 -17.37
C VAL A 213 7.87 -7.09 -17.64
N GLN A 214 9.16 -6.95 -17.41
CA GLN A 214 10.11 -8.05 -17.60
C GLN A 214 9.79 -9.21 -16.63
N PRO A 215 10.01 -10.46 -17.06
CA PRO A 215 9.89 -11.62 -16.18
C PRO A 215 10.94 -11.56 -15.06
N THR A 216 10.66 -12.25 -13.96
CA THR A 216 11.54 -12.39 -12.80
C THR A 216 11.84 -13.87 -12.56
N LEU A 217 12.70 -14.18 -11.58
CA LEU A 217 13.02 -15.54 -11.16
C LEU A 217 11.77 -16.41 -10.93
N ASP A 218 10.66 -15.82 -10.51
CA ASP A 218 9.39 -16.53 -10.34
C ASP A 218 8.87 -17.29 -11.57
N GLU A 219 9.22 -16.88 -12.80
CA GLU A 219 8.84 -17.67 -13.98
C GLU A 219 9.60 -18.99 -14.02
N GLU A 220 10.87 -19.01 -13.61
CA GLU A 220 11.67 -20.22 -13.45
C GLU A 220 11.15 -21.06 -12.26
N ILE A 221 10.88 -20.41 -11.12
CA ILE A 221 10.26 -21.09 -9.96
C ILE A 221 8.95 -21.76 -10.37
N PHE A 222 8.13 -21.09 -11.16
CA PHE A 222 6.86 -21.64 -11.62
C PHE A 222 7.04 -22.82 -12.58
N ALA A 223 8.02 -22.74 -13.49
CA ALA A 223 8.34 -23.85 -14.40
C ALA A 223 8.86 -25.08 -13.64
N ASP A 224 9.72 -24.89 -12.64
CA ASP A 224 10.27 -26.00 -11.85
C ASP A 224 9.25 -26.56 -10.85
N ALA A 225 8.32 -25.73 -10.36
CA ALA A 225 7.28 -26.11 -9.41
C ALA A 225 6.01 -26.69 -10.06
N GLN A 226 6.03 -27.13 -11.34
CA GLN A 226 4.84 -27.73 -11.96
C GLN A 226 4.26 -28.91 -11.14
N PRO A 227 5.04 -29.85 -10.58
CA PRO A 227 4.48 -30.92 -9.74
C PRO A 227 3.70 -30.41 -8.53
N PHE A 228 4.15 -29.30 -7.91
CA PHE A 228 3.41 -28.62 -6.84
C PHE A 228 2.05 -28.07 -7.34
N PHE A 229 2.01 -27.44 -8.52
CA PHE A 229 0.77 -26.84 -9.05
C PHE A 229 -0.20 -27.84 -9.69
N GLU A 230 0.30 -28.96 -10.20
CA GLU A 230 -0.50 -30.01 -10.86
C GLU A 230 -0.99 -31.06 -9.87
N HIS A 231 -0.09 -31.59 -9.04
CA HIS A 231 -0.34 -32.73 -8.16
C HIS A 231 -0.41 -32.36 -6.67
N GLY A 232 -0.04 -31.13 -6.29
CA GLY A 232 -0.02 -30.70 -4.89
C GLY A 232 1.18 -31.24 -4.11
N GLU A 233 2.24 -31.65 -4.79
CA GLU A 233 3.46 -32.17 -4.16
C GLU A 233 4.16 -31.13 -3.28
N LYS A 234 4.78 -31.59 -2.19
CA LYS A 234 5.66 -30.74 -1.38
C LYS A 234 7.02 -30.64 -2.06
N MET A 235 7.50 -29.43 -2.32
CA MET A 235 8.71 -29.22 -3.12
C MET A 235 9.73 -28.31 -2.45
N GLN A 236 10.99 -28.53 -2.78
CA GLN A 236 12.11 -27.66 -2.42
C GLN A 236 12.92 -27.32 -3.68
N LEU A 237 13.16 -26.02 -3.89
CA LEU A 237 13.92 -25.49 -5.03
C LEU A 237 15.10 -24.65 -4.51
N SER A 238 16.15 -24.49 -5.31
CA SER A 238 17.36 -23.75 -4.93
C SER A 238 17.89 -22.90 -6.08
N TYR A 239 18.14 -21.61 -5.82
CA TYR A 239 18.63 -20.65 -6.80
C TYR A 239 19.72 -19.74 -6.23
N SER A 240 20.56 -19.20 -7.11
CA SER A 240 21.44 -18.07 -6.77
C SER A 240 20.75 -16.76 -7.13
N VAL A 241 20.86 -15.74 -6.28
CA VAL A 241 20.18 -14.45 -6.45
C VAL A 241 21.12 -13.26 -6.36
N ARG A 242 20.75 -12.19 -7.05
CA ARG A 242 21.43 -10.89 -7.07
C ARG A 242 20.45 -9.77 -6.75
N ASN A 243 20.99 -8.60 -6.39
CA ASN A 243 20.18 -7.44 -6.05
C ASN A 243 19.27 -6.94 -7.21
N THR A 244 19.53 -7.39 -8.44
CA THR A 244 18.70 -7.17 -9.62
C THR A 244 17.42 -8.02 -9.65
N ASP A 245 17.42 -9.15 -8.94
CA ASP A 245 16.31 -10.10 -8.86
C ASP A 245 15.30 -9.58 -7.83
N ARG A 246 14.32 -8.84 -8.34
CA ARG A 246 13.32 -8.13 -7.52
C ARG A 246 12.03 -8.93 -7.41
N THR A 247 11.33 -8.71 -6.30
CA THR A 247 9.97 -9.21 -6.09
C THR A 247 9.84 -10.75 -6.11
N ILE A 248 10.92 -11.46 -5.75
CA ILE A 248 10.95 -12.92 -5.75
C ILE A 248 9.84 -13.48 -4.85
N GLY A 249 9.04 -14.39 -5.39
CA GLY A 249 7.93 -15.07 -4.72
C GLY A 249 6.56 -14.41 -4.90
N ALA A 250 6.47 -13.18 -5.42
CA ALA A 250 5.20 -12.49 -5.58
C ALA A 250 4.33 -13.08 -6.70
N ARG A 251 4.93 -13.42 -7.85
CA ARG A 251 4.22 -14.08 -8.95
C ARG A 251 3.94 -15.52 -8.58
N THR A 252 4.87 -16.23 -7.93
CA THR A 252 4.63 -17.57 -7.38
C THR A 252 3.43 -17.56 -6.44
N SER A 253 3.32 -16.56 -5.56
CA SER A 253 2.18 -16.38 -4.66
C SER A 253 0.87 -16.10 -5.41
N SER A 254 0.91 -15.28 -6.46
CA SER A 254 -0.25 -15.09 -7.35
C SER A 254 -0.70 -16.41 -8.00
N ARG A 255 0.23 -17.29 -8.38
CA ARG A 255 -0.09 -18.61 -8.94
C ARG A 255 -0.68 -19.55 -7.88
N ILE A 256 -0.12 -19.54 -6.66
CA ILE A 256 -0.66 -20.30 -5.52
C ILE A 256 -2.10 -19.87 -5.24
N VAL A 257 -2.36 -18.56 -5.13
CA VAL A 257 -3.72 -18.04 -4.92
C VAL A 257 -4.64 -18.38 -6.08
N GLY A 258 -4.16 -18.26 -7.32
CA GLY A 258 -4.94 -18.60 -8.52
C GLY A 258 -5.36 -20.07 -8.58
N LYS A 259 -4.51 -20.99 -8.10
CA LYS A 259 -4.77 -22.43 -8.11
C LYS A 259 -5.50 -22.94 -6.87
N PHE A 260 -5.07 -22.51 -5.68
CA PHE A 260 -5.51 -23.07 -4.39
C PHE A 260 -6.37 -22.11 -3.57
N GLY A 261 -6.46 -20.84 -3.97
CA GLY A 261 -7.15 -19.79 -3.23
C GLY A 261 -6.33 -19.20 -2.08
N MET A 262 -6.78 -18.06 -1.58
CA MET A 262 -6.11 -17.34 -0.48
C MET A 262 -6.24 -18.05 0.87
N ARG A 263 -7.40 -18.68 1.14
CA ARG A 263 -7.67 -19.47 2.35
C ARG A 263 -7.40 -20.96 2.11
N ASN A 264 -6.34 -21.26 1.38
CA ASN A 264 -5.97 -22.64 1.09
C ASN A 264 -5.61 -23.42 2.37
N ARG A 265 -5.58 -24.75 2.26
CA ARG A 265 -5.22 -25.67 3.35
C ARG A 265 -3.82 -26.24 3.18
N LEU A 266 -2.95 -25.59 2.40
CA LEU A 266 -1.57 -26.03 2.27
C LEU A 266 -0.92 -26.04 3.66
N GLN A 267 -0.07 -27.03 3.88
CA GLN A 267 0.78 -27.03 5.06
C GLN A 267 1.71 -25.81 4.98
N PRO A 268 2.15 -25.24 6.12
CA PRO A 268 3.27 -24.30 6.10
C PRO A 268 4.45 -24.91 5.34
N ASP A 269 5.14 -24.07 4.57
CA ASP A 269 6.39 -24.44 3.87
C ASP A 269 6.23 -25.58 2.84
N HIS A 270 5.04 -25.70 2.24
CA HIS A 270 4.73 -26.72 1.23
C HIS A 270 5.55 -26.55 -0.06
N LEU A 271 5.87 -25.31 -0.42
CA LEU A 271 6.86 -24.95 -1.43
C LEU A 271 7.95 -24.12 -0.76
N THR A 272 9.15 -24.69 -0.66
CA THR A 272 10.31 -24.01 -0.10
C THR A 272 11.28 -23.60 -1.20
N VAL A 273 11.63 -22.32 -1.27
CA VAL A 273 12.62 -21.80 -2.22
C VAL A 273 13.82 -21.28 -1.44
N LYS A 274 14.96 -21.94 -1.64
CA LYS A 274 16.26 -21.58 -1.06
C LYS A 274 17.01 -20.67 -2.01
N LEU A 275 17.48 -19.54 -1.52
CA LEU A 275 18.14 -18.49 -2.28
C LEU A 275 19.51 -18.23 -1.67
N THR A 276 20.56 -18.19 -2.49
CA THR A 276 21.91 -17.85 -2.06
C THR A 276 22.38 -16.58 -2.74
N GLY A 277 22.78 -15.57 -1.97
CA GLY A 277 23.23 -14.27 -2.48
C GLY A 277 22.46 -13.09 -1.86
N SER A 278 22.38 -11.98 -2.59
CA SER A 278 21.70 -10.76 -2.13
C SER A 278 20.37 -10.62 -2.87
N ALA A 279 19.24 -10.70 -2.17
CA ALA A 279 17.94 -10.54 -2.80
C ALA A 279 17.64 -9.05 -3.09
N GLY A 280 17.08 -8.79 -4.27
CA GLY A 280 16.63 -7.45 -4.64
C GLY A 280 15.44 -6.97 -3.82
N GLN A 281 14.98 -5.78 -4.18
CA GLN A 281 13.83 -5.11 -3.57
C GLN A 281 12.57 -5.99 -3.57
N SER A 282 11.77 -5.91 -2.50
CA SER A 282 10.45 -6.59 -2.38
C SER A 282 10.49 -8.13 -2.35
N LEU A 283 11.57 -8.73 -1.83
CA LEU A 283 11.62 -10.18 -1.56
C LEU A 283 10.38 -10.63 -0.76
N GLY A 284 9.69 -11.66 -1.24
CA GLY A 284 8.53 -12.24 -0.55
C GLY A 284 7.34 -11.29 -0.46
N ALA A 285 7.27 -10.25 -1.31
CA ALA A 285 6.12 -9.37 -1.34
C ALA A 285 4.83 -10.16 -1.63
N PHE A 286 3.83 -9.99 -0.77
CA PHE A 286 2.56 -10.70 -0.82
C PHE A 286 2.68 -12.23 -0.73
N ALA A 287 3.76 -12.75 -0.12
CA ALA A 287 3.93 -14.18 0.03
C ALA A 287 2.81 -14.81 0.87
N VAL A 288 2.19 -15.86 0.32
CA VAL A 288 1.01 -16.52 0.89
C VAL A 288 1.36 -17.82 1.59
N ARG A 289 0.43 -18.30 2.41
CA ARG A 289 0.54 -19.60 3.09
C ARG A 289 0.88 -20.71 2.09
N GLY A 290 1.86 -21.53 2.48
CA GLY A 290 2.43 -22.60 1.67
C GLY A 290 3.77 -22.22 1.03
N LEU A 291 4.09 -20.94 0.87
CA LEU A 291 5.39 -20.50 0.36
C LEU A 291 6.35 -20.16 1.51
N LYS A 292 7.53 -20.80 1.48
CA LYS A 292 8.68 -20.44 2.31
C LYS A 292 9.83 -19.96 1.44
N LEU A 293 10.40 -18.81 1.77
CA LEU A 293 11.61 -18.27 1.14
C LEU A 293 12.74 -18.26 2.17
N GLU A 294 13.84 -18.96 1.89
CA GLU A 294 15.02 -18.99 2.75
C GLU A 294 16.19 -18.33 2.03
N VAL A 295 16.75 -17.25 2.59
CA VAL A 295 17.90 -16.55 2.03
C VAL A 295 19.13 -16.79 2.89
N SER A 296 20.14 -17.41 2.28
CA SER A 296 21.50 -17.48 2.80
C SER A 296 22.31 -16.32 2.20
N GLY A 297 22.32 -15.19 2.90
CA GLY A 297 22.83 -13.92 2.40
C GLY A 297 22.12 -12.73 3.03
N ASP A 298 21.75 -11.74 2.22
CA ASP A 298 21.09 -10.50 2.63
C ASP A 298 19.95 -10.12 1.66
N ALA A 299 19.17 -9.09 2.01
CA ALA A 299 18.15 -8.54 1.14
C ALA A 299 18.02 -7.02 1.25
N ASN A 300 17.53 -6.40 0.17
CA ASN A 300 17.30 -4.96 0.10
C ASN A 300 15.95 -4.56 0.78
N ASP A 301 15.38 -3.39 0.45
CA ASP A 301 14.17 -2.90 1.12
C ASP A 301 12.91 -3.72 0.77
N TYR A 302 11.86 -3.52 1.57
CA TYR A 302 10.51 -4.07 1.38
C TYR A 302 10.41 -5.60 1.49
N VAL A 303 11.32 -6.25 2.21
CA VAL A 303 11.20 -7.68 2.53
C VAL A 303 9.85 -7.95 3.20
N GLY A 304 9.10 -8.92 2.68
CA GLY A 304 7.77 -9.27 3.18
C GLY A 304 6.74 -8.14 3.06
N LYS A 305 6.91 -7.19 2.14
CA LYS A 305 5.88 -6.16 1.87
C LYS A 305 4.52 -6.81 1.64
N GLY A 306 3.53 -6.46 2.45
CA GLY A 306 2.19 -7.06 2.40
C GLY A 306 2.19 -8.57 2.61
N LEU A 307 3.10 -9.12 3.42
CA LEU A 307 3.14 -10.55 3.75
C LEU A 307 1.75 -11.06 4.16
N SER A 308 1.38 -12.24 3.67
CA SER A 308 -0.01 -12.71 3.70
C SER A 308 -0.09 -14.22 4.01
N GLY A 309 0.66 -14.64 5.03
CA GLY A 309 0.67 -16.02 5.54
C GLY A 309 1.86 -16.86 5.11
N GLY A 310 2.71 -16.35 4.20
CA GLY A 310 3.97 -16.98 3.84
C GLY A 310 5.03 -16.88 4.94
N ARG A 311 6.14 -17.59 4.75
CA ARG A 311 7.31 -17.52 5.64
C ARG A 311 8.53 -17.01 4.87
N VAL A 312 9.25 -16.04 5.45
CA VAL A 312 10.50 -15.52 4.89
C VAL A 312 11.58 -15.63 5.97
N VAL A 313 12.71 -16.23 5.64
CA VAL A 313 13.83 -16.48 6.55
C VAL A 313 15.09 -15.90 5.93
N LEU A 314 15.85 -15.12 6.68
CA LEU A 314 17.14 -14.59 6.26
C LEU A 314 18.19 -14.87 7.31
N ARG A 315 19.34 -15.37 6.85
CA ARG A 315 20.52 -15.55 7.68
C ARG A 315 21.79 -15.33 6.87
N PRO A 316 22.88 -14.87 7.49
CA PRO A 316 24.16 -14.79 6.81
C PRO A 316 24.61 -16.17 6.29
N PRO A 317 25.44 -16.23 5.24
CA PRO A 317 26.04 -17.48 4.80
C PRO A 317 26.82 -18.12 5.95
N LEU A 318 26.84 -19.46 6.03
CA LEU A 318 27.54 -20.18 7.12
C LEU A 318 29.04 -19.84 7.21
N ALA A 319 29.67 -19.48 6.09
CA ALA A 319 31.06 -19.07 6.03
C ALA A 319 31.31 -17.60 6.47
N SER A 320 30.24 -16.84 6.74
CA SER A 320 30.35 -15.45 7.16
C SER A 320 31.01 -15.36 8.54
N ARG A 321 31.95 -14.43 8.67
CA ARG A 321 32.61 -14.10 9.95
C ARG A 321 31.93 -12.93 10.68
N LEU A 322 30.85 -12.39 10.12
CA LEU A 322 30.13 -11.26 10.70
C LEU A 322 29.33 -11.71 11.93
N VAL A 323 29.33 -10.88 12.96
CA VAL A 323 28.37 -10.99 14.06
C VAL A 323 27.02 -10.49 13.53
N ALA A 324 26.10 -11.42 13.26
CA ALA A 324 24.80 -11.14 12.66
C ALA A 324 24.08 -9.96 13.35
N ALA A 325 24.03 -9.98 14.68
CA ALA A 325 23.34 -8.99 15.51
C ALA A 325 23.83 -7.54 15.36
N ASP A 326 25.07 -7.35 14.92
CA ASP A 326 25.68 -6.02 14.78
C ASP A 326 25.53 -5.48 13.35
N ASN A 327 25.11 -6.32 12.41
CA ASN A 327 25.13 -6.04 10.98
C ASN A 327 23.73 -6.01 10.37
N MET A 328 23.57 -5.19 9.33
CA MET A 328 22.33 -5.12 8.56
C MET A 328 22.18 -6.36 7.68
N ILE A 329 20.99 -6.97 7.69
CA ILE A 329 20.66 -8.10 6.82
C ILE A 329 19.47 -7.80 5.91
N VAL A 330 18.57 -6.90 6.33
CA VAL A 330 17.43 -6.43 5.53
C VAL A 330 17.37 -4.91 5.52
N GLY A 331 16.89 -4.35 4.40
CA GLY A 331 16.74 -2.91 4.22
C GLY A 331 15.57 -2.30 5.01
N ASN A 332 14.99 -1.26 4.42
CA ASN A 332 13.95 -0.43 5.02
C ASN A 332 12.54 -0.95 4.73
N THR A 333 11.55 -0.44 5.48
CA THR A 333 10.11 -0.62 5.19
C THR A 333 9.71 -2.10 5.07
N VAL A 334 10.39 -2.94 5.86
CA VAL A 334 10.18 -4.38 5.97
C VAL A 334 8.79 -4.64 6.57
N LEU A 335 8.07 -5.62 6.03
CA LEU A 335 6.70 -5.98 6.43
C LEU A 335 5.68 -4.84 6.27
N TYR A 336 5.91 -3.93 5.33
CA TYR A 336 4.98 -2.82 5.10
C TYR A 336 3.56 -3.32 4.83
N GLY A 337 2.63 -3.02 5.74
CA GLY A 337 1.23 -3.37 5.60
C GLY A 337 0.92 -4.87 5.72
N ALA A 338 1.82 -5.69 6.28
CA ALA A 338 1.66 -7.14 6.32
C ALA A 338 0.42 -7.56 7.14
N THR A 339 -0.33 -8.57 6.69
CA THR A 339 -1.61 -8.98 7.30
C THR A 339 -1.67 -10.45 7.73
N ASP A 340 -0.62 -11.25 7.52
CA ASP A 340 -0.35 -12.51 8.24
C ASP A 340 1.06 -13.02 7.83
N GLY A 341 1.57 -14.07 8.48
CA GLY A 341 2.81 -14.76 8.10
C GLY A 341 3.97 -14.51 9.05
N HIS A 342 5.12 -15.14 8.74
CA HIS A 342 6.30 -15.13 9.60
C HIS A 342 7.53 -14.58 8.87
N LEU A 343 8.29 -13.71 9.54
CA LEU A 343 9.60 -13.26 9.09
C LEU A 343 10.64 -13.51 10.19
N PHE A 344 11.73 -14.20 9.85
CA PHE A 344 12.85 -14.42 10.76
C PHE A 344 14.13 -13.93 10.10
N ALA A 345 14.82 -12.94 10.68
CA ALA A 345 16.05 -12.41 10.11
C ALA A 345 17.15 -12.35 11.16
N ALA A 346 18.20 -13.16 10.98
CA ALA A 346 19.40 -13.14 11.82
C ALA A 346 20.27 -11.93 11.45
N GLY A 347 19.89 -10.77 12.00
CA GLY A 347 20.58 -9.51 11.83
C GLY A 347 19.63 -8.31 11.97
N ARG A 348 20.16 -7.12 11.71
CA ARG A 348 19.44 -5.86 11.89
C ARG A 348 18.62 -5.48 10.65
N ALA A 349 17.46 -4.88 10.89
CA ALA A 349 16.61 -4.26 9.89
C ALA A 349 16.83 -2.75 9.80
N GLY A 350 16.48 -2.16 8.66
CA GLY A 350 16.59 -0.73 8.41
C GLY A 350 15.52 0.11 9.09
N GLU A 351 15.29 1.29 8.54
CA GLU A 351 14.25 2.21 8.98
C GLU A 351 12.85 1.70 8.65
N ARG A 352 11.85 2.14 9.43
CA ARG A 352 10.44 1.80 9.21
C ARG A 352 10.16 0.30 9.19
N PHE A 353 10.94 -0.46 9.95
CA PHE A 353 10.66 -1.87 10.19
C PHE A 353 9.25 -2.05 10.74
N CYS A 354 8.46 -2.97 10.18
CA CYS A 354 7.07 -3.22 10.56
C CYS A 354 6.12 -2.03 10.45
N VAL A 355 6.43 -1.06 9.58
CA VAL A 355 5.51 0.06 9.34
C VAL A 355 4.15 -0.47 8.87
N ARG A 356 3.09 -0.10 9.57
CA ARG A 356 1.72 -0.58 9.32
C ARG A 356 1.56 -2.10 9.35
N ASN A 357 2.38 -2.85 10.10
CA ASN A 357 2.10 -4.27 10.32
C ASN A 357 0.71 -4.44 10.96
N SER A 358 -0.09 -5.35 10.42
CA SER A 358 -1.47 -5.61 10.80
C SER A 358 -1.72 -7.09 11.16
N GLY A 359 -0.70 -7.94 11.19
CA GLY A 359 -0.90 -9.35 11.55
C GLY A 359 0.32 -10.27 11.46
N ALA A 360 1.42 -9.85 10.83
CA ALA A 360 2.60 -10.70 10.72
C ALA A 360 3.35 -10.83 12.06
N LYS A 361 3.99 -11.98 12.24
CA LYS A 361 4.90 -12.26 13.37
C LYS A 361 6.34 -12.21 12.89
N VAL A 362 7.21 -11.56 13.65
CA VAL A 362 8.58 -11.32 13.21
C VAL A 362 9.58 -11.37 14.35
N VAL A 363 10.79 -11.86 14.03
CA VAL A 363 11.97 -11.74 14.90
C VAL A 363 13.14 -11.18 14.10
N VAL A 364 13.74 -10.10 14.63
CA VAL A 364 14.96 -9.46 14.10
C VAL A 364 15.94 -9.17 15.23
N GLU A 365 17.22 -8.95 14.92
CA GLU A 365 18.26 -8.71 15.94
C GLU A 365 18.58 -7.22 16.19
N GLY A 366 17.70 -6.35 15.71
CA GLY A 366 17.74 -4.90 15.89
C GLY A 366 17.02 -4.18 14.74
N CYS A 367 16.68 -2.91 14.91
CA CYS A 367 16.10 -2.12 13.83
C CYS A 367 16.49 -0.64 13.86
N GLY A 368 16.32 0.05 12.73
CA GLY A 368 16.56 1.48 12.58
C GLY A 368 15.45 2.35 13.18
N ALA A 369 15.42 3.62 12.77
CA ALA A 369 14.42 4.58 13.24
C ALA A 369 13.01 4.25 12.74
N ASN A 370 11.99 4.72 13.46
CA ASN A 370 10.58 4.55 13.14
C ASN A 370 10.13 3.07 13.07
N GLY A 371 10.74 2.19 13.87
CA GLY A 371 10.30 0.80 13.99
C GLY A 371 8.87 0.72 14.55
N CYS A 372 8.06 -0.21 14.04
CA CYS A 372 6.65 -0.43 14.37
C CYS A 372 5.73 0.81 14.21
N GLU A 373 6.14 1.79 13.37
CA GLU A 373 5.34 2.97 13.07
C GLU A 373 3.96 2.56 12.49
N TYR A 374 2.87 3.10 13.01
CA TYR A 374 1.50 2.78 12.59
C TYR A 374 1.12 1.29 12.64
N MET A 375 1.81 0.46 13.42
CA MET A 375 1.44 -0.95 13.59
C MET A 375 0.06 -1.07 14.28
N THR A 376 -0.76 -1.98 13.75
CA THR A 376 -2.19 -2.19 14.12
C THR A 376 -2.48 -3.63 14.53
N GLY A 377 -1.54 -4.55 14.37
CA GLY A 377 -1.68 -5.96 14.71
C GLY A 377 -0.40 -6.74 14.45
N GLY A 378 -0.35 -8.01 14.88
CA GLY A 378 0.83 -8.87 14.78
C GLY A 378 1.76 -8.77 15.99
N VAL A 379 2.92 -9.45 15.91
CA VAL A 379 3.91 -9.54 16.98
C VAL A 379 5.30 -9.24 16.45
N ALA A 380 6.03 -8.33 17.09
CA ALA A 380 7.40 -7.98 16.71
C ALA A 380 8.38 -8.23 17.86
N VAL A 381 9.26 -9.22 17.71
CA VAL A 381 10.36 -9.48 18.64
C VAL A 381 11.63 -8.86 18.09
N ILE A 382 12.31 -8.06 18.91
CA ILE A 382 13.53 -7.35 18.55
C ILE A 382 14.61 -7.71 19.56
N LEU A 383 15.55 -8.53 19.13
CA LEU A 383 16.65 -9.05 19.94
C LEU A 383 17.83 -8.08 19.90
N GLY A 384 17.64 -6.77 20.06
CA GLY A 384 18.74 -5.81 19.97
C GLY A 384 18.31 -4.35 19.90
N PRO A 385 19.23 -3.43 19.54
CA PRO A 385 18.97 -2.01 19.61
C PRO A 385 17.91 -1.55 18.61
N ILE A 386 17.14 -0.55 19.02
CA ILE A 386 16.12 0.15 18.21
C ILE A 386 16.53 1.60 17.94
N GLY A 387 16.08 2.16 16.83
CA GLY A 387 16.29 3.58 16.50
C GLY A 387 15.21 4.50 17.08
N ALA A 388 15.39 5.81 16.86
CA ALA A 388 14.50 6.86 17.34
C ALA A 388 13.05 6.71 16.84
N ASN A 389 12.12 7.24 17.62
CA ASN A 389 10.69 7.31 17.31
C ASN A 389 10.01 5.94 17.14
N PHE A 390 10.47 4.94 17.91
CA PHE A 390 9.89 3.60 17.87
C PHE A 390 8.44 3.59 18.37
N GLY A 391 7.57 2.89 17.63
CA GLY A 391 6.16 2.68 17.94
C GLY A 391 5.27 3.92 17.77
N ALA A 392 5.72 4.95 17.05
CA ALA A 392 4.92 6.13 16.76
C ALA A 392 3.63 5.77 16.00
N GLY A 393 2.48 6.15 16.55
CA GLY A 393 1.17 5.83 15.96
C GLY A 393 0.81 4.35 16.00
N MET A 394 1.55 3.51 16.74
CA MET A 394 1.19 2.12 16.97
C MET A 394 -0.09 2.07 17.81
N THR A 395 -1.12 1.44 17.28
CA THR A 395 -2.49 1.38 17.83
C THR A 395 -2.97 -0.05 18.06
N GLY A 396 -2.25 -1.06 17.55
CA GLY A 396 -2.51 -2.46 17.86
C GLY A 396 -1.29 -3.36 17.66
N GLY A 397 -1.38 -4.59 18.16
CA GLY A 397 -0.29 -5.57 18.17
C GLY A 397 0.58 -5.52 19.43
N MET A 398 1.63 -6.34 19.46
CA MET A 398 2.57 -6.47 20.58
C MET A 398 4.01 -6.40 20.06
N ALA A 399 4.89 -5.72 20.80
CA ALA A 399 6.32 -5.79 20.54
C ALA A 399 7.09 -6.21 21.81
N TYR A 400 8.11 -7.04 21.63
CA TYR A 400 9.03 -7.48 22.68
C TYR A 400 10.43 -7.03 22.32
N LEU A 401 11.06 -6.27 23.22
CA LEU A 401 12.36 -5.69 23.00
C LEU A 401 13.37 -6.21 24.02
N HIS A 402 14.42 -6.87 23.57
CA HIS A 402 15.58 -7.19 24.40
C HIS A 402 16.46 -5.95 24.56
N ASP A 403 16.41 -5.32 25.74
CA ASP A 403 17.11 -4.06 26.06
C ASP A 403 17.96 -4.20 27.34
N PRO A 404 19.03 -5.01 27.31
CA PRO A 404 19.91 -5.21 28.48
C PRO A 404 20.59 -3.91 28.94
N ASP A 405 20.82 -2.97 28.02
CA ASP A 405 21.45 -1.68 28.31
C ASP A 405 20.46 -0.60 28.80
N ARG A 406 19.15 -0.91 28.86
CA ARG A 406 18.07 -0.01 29.29
C ARG A 406 18.02 1.32 28.52
N ARG A 407 18.26 1.29 27.21
CA ARG A 407 18.31 2.48 26.35
C ARG A 407 17.00 2.78 25.64
N ALA A 408 16.01 1.87 25.66
CA ALA A 408 14.77 2.04 24.92
C ALA A 408 14.00 3.30 25.33
N GLY A 409 14.04 3.68 26.62
CA GLY A 409 13.25 4.79 27.16
C GLY A 409 13.43 6.13 26.45
N VAL A 410 14.60 6.40 25.86
CA VAL A 410 14.89 7.67 25.17
C VAL A 410 14.51 7.69 23.69
N VAL A 411 14.24 6.52 23.10
CA VAL A 411 13.92 6.38 21.66
C VAL A 411 12.48 5.97 21.39
N LEU A 412 11.74 5.53 22.41
CA LEU A 412 10.33 5.19 22.32
C LEU A 412 9.44 6.45 22.17
N ASN A 413 8.45 6.37 21.28
CA ASN A 413 7.39 7.37 21.21
C ASN A 413 6.23 6.98 22.15
N MET A 414 6.21 7.55 23.35
CA MET A 414 5.26 7.19 24.41
C MET A 414 3.84 7.78 24.24
N ALA A 415 3.54 8.44 23.11
CA ALA A 415 2.23 9.04 22.86
C ALA A 415 1.10 8.01 22.96
N THR A 416 1.24 6.88 22.25
CA THR A 416 0.23 5.81 22.20
C THR A 416 0.63 4.54 22.96
N LEU A 417 1.85 4.46 23.50
CA LEU A 417 2.43 3.24 24.06
C LEU A 417 2.36 3.17 25.60
N LYS A 418 2.20 1.96 26.12
CA LYS A 418 2.54 1.55 27.48
C LYS A 418 3.65 0.51 27.39
N THR A 419 4.63 0.59 28.27
CA THR A 419 5.68 -0.42 28.41
C THR A 419 5.61 -1.07 29.78
N VAL A 420 5.82 -2.38 29.84
CA VAL A 420 5.88 -3.16 31.08
C VAL A 420 7.00 -4.19 30.97
N PRO A 421 7.57 -4.67 32.09
CA PRO A 421 8.42 -5.85 32.08
C PRO A 421 7.67 -7.08 31.56
N LEU A 422 8.39 -8.03 30.97
CA LEU A 422 7.81 -9.33 30.59
C LEU A 422 7.51 -10.15 31.85
N GLY A 423 6.26 -10.12 32.32
CA GLY A 423 5.87 -10.74 33.59
C GLY A 423 4.70 -11.74 33.52
N SER A 424 3.80 -11.59 32.55
CA SER A 424 2.67 -12.51 32.37
C SER A 424 3.13 -13.82 31.72
N PRO A 425 2.82 -15.01 32.27
CA PRO A 425 3.25 -16.30 31.72
C PRO A 425 2.83 -16.51 30.26
N HIS A 426 1.65 -16.01 29.88
CA HIS A 426 1.15 -16.12 28.51
C HIS A 426 2.03 -15.35 27.50
N TRP A 427 2.35 -14.10 27.83
CA TRP A 427 3.16 -13.24 26.96
C TRP A 427 4.64 -13.65 26.97
N GLU A 428 5.12 -14.16 28.10
CA GLU A 428 6.44 -14.76 28.21
C GLU A 428 6.59 -15.95 27.26
N GLU A 429 5.63 -16.88 27.26
CA GLU A 429 5.61 -18.04 26.36
C GLU A 429 5.50 -17.62 24.89
N GLU A 430 4.66 -16.63 24.54
CA GLU A 430 4.58 -16.13 23.16
C GLU A 430 5.92 -15.56 22.67
N CYS A 431 6.57 -14.75 23.51
CA CYS A 431 7.88 -14.18 23.20
C CYS A 431 8.93 -15.28 23.02
N ARG A 432 9.01 -16.21 23.98
CA ARG A 432 9.96 -17.31 23.99
C ARG A 432 9.78 -18.22 22.76
N ALA A 433 8.55 -18.65 22.46
CA ALA A 433 8.26 -19.53 21.33
C ALA A 433 8.65 -18.90 19.98
N LEU A 434 8.53 -17.57 19.83
CA LEU A 434 9.00 -16.88 18.63
C LEU A 434 10.54 -16.85 18.54
N ILE A 435 11.24 -16.70 19.67
CA ILE A 435 12.70 -16.74 19.72
C ILE A 435 13.21 -18.16 19.43
N GLU A 436 12.52 -19.20 19.92
CA GLU A 436 12.83 -20.60 19.62
C GLU A 436 12.68 -20.89 18.11
N GLN A 437 11.56 -20.47 17.50
CA GLN A 437 11.38 -20.58 16.04
C GLN A 437 12.45 -19.80 15.27
N HIS A 438 12.82 -18.61 15.76
CA HIS A 438 13.89 -17.83 15.15
C HIS A 438 15.24 -18.56 15.22
N ALA A 439 15.59 -19.16 16.35
CA ALA A 439 16.81 -19.94 16.51
C ALA A 439 16.82 -21.18 15.60
N GLU A 440 15.70 -21.89 15.49
CA GLU A 440 15.53 -23.04 14.61
C GLU A 440 15.70 -22.66 13.13
N GLU A 441 15.01 -21.61 12.69
CA GLU A 441 14.98 -21.19 11.28
C GLU A 441 16.26 -20.51 10.82
N THR A 442 16.90 -19.72 11.70
CA THR A 442 18.04 -18.88 11.31
C THR A 442 19.39 -19.37 11.82
N HIS A 443 19.40 -20.31 12.77
CA HIS A 443 20.58 -20.71 13.52
C HIS A 443 21.28 -19.51 14.20
N SER A 444 20.50 -18.54 14.67
CA SER A 444 21.01 -17.34 15.34
C SER A 444 21.73 -17.69 16.65
N VAL A 445 23.00 -17.30 16.73
CA VAL A 445 23.81 -17.41 17.95
C VAL A 445 23.24 -16.53 19.07
N LYS A 446 22.69 -15.36 18.73
CA LYS A 446 22.11 -14.44 19.73
C LYS A 446 20.83 -15.00 20.33
N ALA A 447 19.95 -15.54 19.49
CA ALA A 447 18.72 -16.19 19.94
C ALA A 447 19.03 -17.41 20.82
N ALA A 448 19.95 -18.28 20.39
CA ALA A 448 20.39 -19.43 21.17
C ALA A 448 20.92 -19.02 22.56
N ARG A 449 21.80 -18.01 22.62
CA ARG A 449 22.34 -17.50 23.89
C ARG A 449 21.26 -16.95 24.82
N ILE A 450 20.26 -16.25 24.28
CA ILE A 450 19.13 -15.73 25.08
C ILE A 450 18.32 -16.90 25.65
N LEU A 451 18.05 -17.93 24.85
CA LEU A 451 17.30 -19.12 25.28
C LEU A 451 18.06 -19.93 26.34
N ASP A 452 19.37 -20.14 26.15
CA ASP A 452 20.22 -20.87 27.11
C ASP A 452 20.26 -20.19 28.49
N ASN A 453 20.06 -18.87 28.53
CA ASN A 453 20.11 -18.05 29.75
C ASN A 453 18.75 -17.39 30.07
N TRP A 454 17.64 -17.99 29.61
CA TRP A 454 16.31 -17.38 29.59
C TRP A 454 15.91 -16.77 30.95
N GLU A 455 16.12 -17.48 32.05
CA GLU A 455 15.74 -17.02 33.39
C GLU A 455 16.37 -15.67 33.77
N SER A 456 17.61 -15.44 33.34
CA SER A 456 18.29 -14.17 33.56
C SER A 456 17.90 -13.13 32.50
N GLU A 457 17.79 -13.56 31.25
CA GLU A 457 17.58 -12.67 30.10
C GLU A 457 16.15 -12.16 29.98
N ARG A 458 15.14 -12.89 30.47
CA ARG A 458 13.74 -12.46 30.45
C ARG A 458 13.53 -11.12 31.17
N SER A 459 14.34 -10.84 32.19
CA SER A 459 14.32 -9.58 32.93
C SER A 459 14.83 -8.37 32.10
N ASN A 460 15.53 -8.64 31.00
CA ASN A 460 16.00 -7.63 30.04
C ASN A 460 14.98 -7.35 28.93
N PHE A 461 13.83 -8.05 28.92
CA PHE A 461 12.78 -7.79 27.94
C PHE A 461 11.81 -6.71 28.41
N LEU A 462 11.53 -5.78 27.50
CA LEU A 462 10.46 -4.80 27.61
C LEU A 462 9.31 -5.22 26.69
N GLN A 463 8.13 -5.43 27.27
CA GLN A 463 6.89 -5.61 26.53
C GLN A 463 6.29 -4.25 26.22
N ILE A 464 5.98 -4.00 24.95
CA ILE A 464 5.48 -2.73 24.42
C ILE A 464 4.10 -2.98 23.83
N CYS A 465 3.09 -2.31 24.39
CA CYS A 465 1.70 -2.46 23.99
C CYS A 465 1.01 -1.10 23.84
N PRO A 466 0.15 -0.90 22.83
CA PRO A 466 -0.65 0.32 22.71
C PRO A 466 -1.65 0.48 23.86
N LYS A 467 -1.80 1.71 24.37
CA LYS A 467 -2.70 2.04 25.50
C LYS A 467 -4.15 1.59 25.24
N GLU A 468 -4.63 1.78 24.02
CA GLU A 468 -6.01 1.43 23.63
C GLU A 468 -6.27 -0.09 23.61
N MET A 469 -5.23 -0.90 23.52
CA MET A 469 -5.36 -2.36 23.49
C MET A 469 -5.44 -2.97 24.88
N ILE A 470 -4.96 -2.30 25.93
CA ILE A 470 -4.83 -2.89 27.28
C ILE A 470 -6.14 -3.52 27.77
N SER A 471 -7.26 -2.81 27.61
CA SER A 471 -8.59 -3.31 28.04
C SER A 471 -9.22 -4.31 27.07
N ARG A 472 -8.57 -4.60 25.93
CA ARG A 472 -9.04 -5.47 24.86
C ARG A 472 -8.17 -6.70 24.67
N LEU A 473 -7.07 -6.80 25.41
CA LEU A 473 -6.20 -7.98 25.36
C LEU A 473 -6.92 -9.19 25.96
N PRO A 474 -6.80 -10.37 25.35
CA PRO A 474 -7.37 -11.61 25.88
C PRO A 474 -6.70 -12.03 27.20
N HIS A 475 -5.44 -11.66 27.39
CA HIS A 475 -4.65 -11.91 28.60
C HIS A 475 -4.10 -10.60 29.14
N PRO A 476 -4.20 -10.33 30.46
CA PRO A 476 -3.68 -9.10 31.04
C PRO A 476 -2.14 -9.05 30.94
N LEU A 477 -1.60 -7.83 30.89
CA LEU A 477 -0.16 -7.58 30.80
C LEU A 477 0.57 -7.88 32.12
N GLU A 478 -0.13 -7.73 33.24
CA GLU A 478 0.36 -7.98 34.59
C GLU A 478 -0.60 -8.96 35.26
N GLU A 479 -0.09 -9.88 36.08
CA GLU A 479 -0.97 -10.68 36.94
C GLU A 479 -1.71 -9.74 37.90
N MET A 480 -3.03 -9.86 37.96
CA MET A 480 -3.77 -9.25 39.07
C MET A 480 -3.28 -9.94 40.35
N GLN A 481 -2.48 -9.26 41.15
CA GLN A 481 -2.27 -9.69 42.52
C GLN A 481 -3.64 -9.75 43.18
N GLU A 482 -4.13 -10.96 43.46
CA GLU A 482 -5.25 -11.14 44.36
C GLU A 482 -4.91 -10.37 45.63
N ALA A 483 -5.69 -9.32 45.91
CA ALA A 483 -5.64 -8.65 47.19
C ALA A 483 -5.88 -9.75 48.23
N LYS A 484 -4.82 -10.20 48.90
CA LYS A 484 -4.94 -11.06 50.08
C LYS A 484 -5.77 -10.29 51.09
N SER A 485 -7.06 -10.58 51.13
CA SER A 485 -7.96 -10.18 52.19
C SER A 485 -7.42 -10.76 53.49
N ALA A 486 -7.02 -9.85 54.37
CA ALA A 486 -6.50 -10.12 55.72
C ALA A 486 -7.54 -10.81 56.60
#